data_AF-A0A7X7J6E4-F1
#
_entry.id   AF-A0A7X7J6E4-F1
#
_cell.length_a   1.000
_cell.length_b   1.000
_cell.length_c   1.000
_cell.angle_alpha   90.00
_cell.angle_beta   90.00
_cell.angle_gamma   90.00
#
_symmetry.space_group_name_H-M   'P 1'
#
loop_
_entity.id
_entity.type
_entity.pdbx_description
1 polymer ?
#
loop_
_entity_poly.entity_id
_entity_poly.type
_entity_poly.pdbx_seq_one_letter_code
_entity_poly.pdbx_strand_id
1 'polypeptide(L)' 'MTVLLVLKSEVPEGIRVLVRVEPPYLRGRVWGLVREHRLREAFSTVLEKGVFEKHLPLGARYPTLPDLTFIEDLI' A
#
# COMPACT_ATOMS: atom_id res chain seq x y z
N MET A 1 3.67 -4.85 9.08
CA MET A 1 3.91 -5.08 7.64
C MET A 1 3.99 -3.74 6.97
N THR A 2 4.84 -3.61 5.97
CA THR A 2 4.95 -2.37 5.20
C THR A 2 4.27 -2.57 3.87
N VAL A 3 3.39 -1.65 3.52
CA VAL A 3 2.61 -1.69 2.28
C VAL A 3 3.04 -0.52 1.42
N LEU A 4 3.36 -0.81 0.16
CA LEU A 4 3.51 0.23 -0.86
C LEU A 4 2.16 0.37 -1.57
N LEU A 5 1.52 1.52 -1.37
CA LEU A 5 0.35 1.92 -2.13
C LEU A 5 0.79 2.70 -3.37
N VAL A 6 0.29 2.28 -4.52
CA VAL A 6 0.45 3.01 -5.78
C VAL A 6 -0.91 3.55 -6.22
N LEU A 7 -1.01 4.87 -6.25
CA LEU A 7 -2.15 5.62 -6.77
C LEU A 7 -1.86 5.95 -8.22
N LYS A 8 -2.50 5.26 -9.15
CA LYS A 8 -2.59 5.72 -10.53
C LYS A 8 -3.64 6.82 -10.57
N SER A 9 -3.17 8.06 -10.59
CA SER A 9 -3.97 9.26 -10.88
C SER A 9 -3.76 9.62 -12.34
N GLU A 10 -4.68 10.39 -12.95
CA GLU A 10 -4.51 10.99 -14.29
C GLU A 10 -3.22 11.82 -14.42
N VAL A 11 -2.55 12.13 -13.30
CA VAL A 11 -1.20 12.68 -13.30
C VAL A 11 -0.23 11.61 -13.82
N PRO A 12 0.55 11.87 -14.89
CA PRO A 12 1.43 10.89 -15.55
C PRO A 12 2.50 10.29 -14.63
N GLU A 13 2.62 10.82 -13.41
CA GLU A 13 3.67 10.52 -12.47
C GLU A 13 3.29 9.44 -11.44
N GLY A 14 2.00 9.23 -11.15
CA GLY A 14 1.52 8.26 -10.14
C GLY A 14 2.04 8.54 -8.71
N ILE A 15 1.12 8.67 -7.74
CA ILE A 15 1.51 8.96 -6.35
C ILE A 15 1.87 7.62 -5.66
N ARG A 16 3.06 7.53 -5.05
CA ARG A 16 3.51 6.31 -4.35
C ARG A 16 3.72 6.60 -2.89
N VAL A 17 3.08 5.80 -2.05
CA VAL A 17 3.05 6.02 -0.61
C VAL A 17 3.44 4.75 0.13
N LEU A 18 4.44 4.87 1.01
CA LEU A 18 4.78 3.81 1.94
C LEU A 18 3.91 3.96 3.19
N VAL A 19 3.18 2.91 3.52
CA VAL A 19 2.26 2.86 4.66
C VAL A 19 2.63 1.69 5.57
N ARG A 20 2.77 1.95 6.87
CA ARG A 20 2.98 0.92 7.87
C ARG A 20 1.65 0.49 8.46
N VAL A 21 1.42 -0.82 8.44
CA VAL A 21 0.27 -1.45 9.11
C VAL A 21 0.79 -2.12 10.37
N GLU A 22 0.54 -1.49 11.52
CA GLU A 22 1.04 -1.93 12.82
C GLU A 22 0.14 -2.97 13.50
N PRO A 23 -1.17 -2.69 13.68
CA PRO A 23 -1.99 -3.55 14.53
C PRO A 23 -2.13 -4.95 13.93
N PRO A 24 -1.92 -6.04 14.69
CA PRO A 24 -2.00 -7.42 14.18
C PRO A 24 -3.33 -7.74 13.48
N TYR A 25 -4.45 -7.25 14.03
CA TYR A 25 -5.78 -7.46 13.44
C TYR A 25 -5.92 -6.79 12.07
N LEU A 26 -5.33 -5.60 11.90
CA LEU A 26 -5.38 -4.86 10.65
C LEU A 26 -4.51 -5.53 9.59
N ARG A 27 -3.35 -6.05 9.99
CA ARG A 27 -2.49 -6.87 9.13
C ARG A 27 -3.24 -8.08 8.60
N GLY A 28 -3.89 -8.85 9.49
CA GLY A 28 -4.69 -10.01 9.11
C GLY A 28 -5.81 -9.66 8.13
N ARG A 29 -6.53 -8.56 8.37
CA ARG A 29 -7.60 -8.07 7.49
C ARG A 29 -7.07 -7.70 6.10
N VAL A 30 -6.00 -6.91 6.02
CA VAL A 30 -5.40 -6.51 4.73
C VAL A 30 -4.92 -7.74 3.96
N TRP A 31 -4.25 -8.68 4.62
CA TRP A 31 -3.83 -9.93 4.00
C TRP A 31 -5.02 -10.78 3.52
N GLY A 32 -6.10 -10.86 4.28
CA GLY A 32 -7.33 -11.54 3.86
C GLY A 32 -7.90 -10.94 2.58
N LEU A 33 -8.04 -9.62 2.54
CA LEU A 33 -8.54 -8.90 1.36
C LEU A 33 -7.65 -9.11 0.13
N VAL A 34 -6.32 -9.09 0.30
CA VAL A 34 -5.38 -9.38 -0.79
C VAL A 34 -5.52 -10.82 -1.30
N ARG A 35 -5.63 -11.81 -0.40
CA ARG A 35 -5.83 -13.22 -0.77
C ARG A 35 -7.17 -13.49 -1.45
N GLU A 36 -8.19 -12.70 -1.12
CA GLU A 36 -9.51 -12.72 -1.75
C GLU A 36 -9.57 -11.93 -3.07
N HIS A 37 -8.44 -11.42 -3.58
CA HIS A 37 -8.37 -10.54 -4.75
C HIS A 37 -9.18 -9.23 -4.63
N ARG A 38 -9.53 -8.80 -3.40
CA ARG A 38 -10.26 -7.56 -3.11
C ARG A 38 -9.28 -6.40 -2.92
N LEU A 39 -8.48 -6.13 -3.94
CA LEU A 39 -7.36 -5.18 -3.88
C LEU A 39 -7.81 -3.76 -3.57
N ARG A 40 -8.94 -3.31 -4.11
CA ARG A 40 -9.50 -1.97 -3.84
C ARG A 40 -9.84 -1.79 -2.35
N GLU A 41 -10.43 -2.80 -1.73
CA GLU A 41 -10.78 -2.75 -0.32
C GLU A 41 -9.54 -2.85 0.57
N ALA A 42 -8.56 -3.66 0.17
CA ALA A 42 -7.25 -3.71 0.84
C ALA A 42 -6.56 -2.34 0.77
N PHE A 43 -6.61 -1.70 -0.40
CA PHE A 43 -6.08 -0.37 -0.65
C PHE A 43 -6.73 0.66 0.26
N SER A 44 -8.06 0.78 0.26
CA SER A 44 -8.80 1.71 1.13
C SER A 44 -8.53 1.44 2.61
N THR A 45 -8.50 0.16 3.02
CA THR A 45 -8.21 -0.22 4.41
C THR A 45 -6.83 0.27 4.86
N VAL A 46 -5.80 0.13 4.01
CA VAL A 46 -4.44 0.59 4.32
C VAL A 46 -4.37 2.11 4.31
N LEU A 47 -5.00 2.78 3.35
CA LEU A 47 -5.01 4.24 3.25
C LEU A 47 -5.68 4.89 4.48
N GLU A 48 -6.81 4.33 4.94
CA GLU A 48 -7.58 4.90 6.04
C GLU A 48 -7.04 4.59 7.44
N LYS A 49 -6.44 3.41 7.62
CA LYS A 49 -6.10 2.87 8.95
C LYS A 49 -4.59 2.65 9.14
N GLY A 50 -3.81 2.73 8.08
CA GLY A 50 -2.37 2.63 8.14
C GLY A 50 -1.71 3.92 8.60
N VAL A 51 -0.46 3.81 9.03
CA VAL A 51 0.38 4.95 9.40
C VAL A 51 1.22 5.33 8.20
N PHE A 52 1.03 6.54 7.69
CA PHE A 52 1.88 7.08 6.61
C PHE A 52 3.34 7.14 7.09
N GLU A 53 4.26 6.53 6.34
CA GLU A 53 5.69 6.65 6.62
C GLU A 53 6.35 7.70 5.73
N LYS A 54 6.19 7.57 4.40
CA LYS A 54 6.85 8.45 3.44
C LYS A 54 6.20 8.42 2.06
N HIS A 55 6.35 9.54 1.36
CA HIS A 55 6.16 9.61 -0.08
C HIS A 55 7.41 9.08 -0.80
N LEU A 56 7.22 8.30 -1.86
CA LEU A 56 8.31 7.81 -2.70
C LEU A 56 8.23 8.48 -4.08
N PRO A 57 9.22 9.30 -4.47
CA PRO A 57 9.22 9.91 -5.79
C PRO A 57 9.41 8.85 -6.88
N LEU A 58 8.93 9.17 -8.09
CA LEU A 58 9.16 8.36 -9.28
C LEU A 58 10.66 8.07 -9.48
N GLY A 59 10.98 6.83 -9.84
CA GLY A 59 12.37 6.40 -10.08
C GLY A 59 13.19 6.14 -8.81
N ALA A 60 12.67 6.44 -7.61
CA ALA A 60 13.31 5.99 -6.38
C ALA A 60 13.34 4.47 -6.33
N ARG A 61 14.52 3.90 -6.08
CA ARG A 61 14.64 2.46 -5.79
C ARG A 61 13.81 2.17 -4.55
N TYR A 62 12.93 1.18 -4.67
CA TYR A 62 12.17 0.71 -3.52
C TYR A 62 13.15 0.20 -2.47
N PRO A 63 13.01 0.60 -1.19
CA PRO A 63 13.73 -0.10 -0.15
C PRO A 63 13.26 -1.56 -0.18
N THR A 64 14.19 -2.50 -0.42
CA THR A 64 13.95 -3.94 -0.23
C THR A 64 13.76 -4.17 1.26
N LEU A 65 12.56 -3.90 1.74
CA LEU A 65 12.13 -4.22 3.09
C LEU A 65 11.70 -5.68 3.11
N PRO A 66 12.12 -6.47 4.11
CA PRO A 66 11.84 -7.90 4.17
C PRO A 66 10.35 -8.30 4.19
N ASP A 67 9.41 -7.36 4.29
CA ASP A 67 7.96 -7.62 4.31
C ASP A 67 7.15 -6.60 3.49
N LEU A 68 7.70 -6.15 2.36
CA LEU A 68 7.02 -5.18 1.49
C LEU A 68 5.89 -5.84 0.71
N THR A 69 4.64 -5.51 1.04
CA THR A 69 3.46 -5.89 0.26
C THR A 69 3.13 -4.78 -0.74
N PHE A 70 2.92 -5.15 -2.00
CA PHE A 70 2.54 -4.21 -3.06
C PHE A 70 1.02 -4.25 -3.28
N ILE A 71 0.36 -3.10 -3.18
CA ILE A 71 -1.06 -2.96 -3.52
C ILE A 71 -1.19 -1.79 -4.49
N GLU A 72 -1.61 -2.10 -5.70
CA GLU A 72 -1.86 -1.13 -6.75
C GLU A 72 -3.36 -1.06 -7.00
N ASP A 73 -3.93 0.14 -6.89
CA ASP A 73 -5.28 0.40 -7.37
C ASP A 73 -5.15 1.03 -8.76
N LEU A 74 -5.74 0.36 -9.75
CA LEU A 74 -5.90 0.85 -11.11
C LEU A 74 -7.19 1.69 -11.12
N ILE A 75 -7.14 2.89 -10.56
CA ILE A 75 -8.20 3.89 -10.80
C ILE A 75 -8.09 4.36 -12.24
#